data_AF-A0A6B2G8T6-F1
#
_entry.id   AF-A0A6B2G8T6-F1
#
_cell.length_a   1.000
_cell.length_b   1.000
_cell.length_c   1.000
_cell.angle_alpha   90.00
_cell.angle_beta   90.00
_cell.angle_gamma   90.00
#
_symmetry.space_group_name_H-M   'P 1'
#
loop_
_entity.id
_entity.type
_entity.pdbx_description
1 polymer ?
#
loop_
_entity_poly.entity_id
_entity_poly.type
_entity_poly.pdbx_seq_one_letter_code
_entity_poly.pdbx_strand_id
1 'polypeptide(L)'
;ILGLYTKALLKINSLKSSNVRPSHQLLEPLGSQNQLRIYSMLALYLLGTDNFEKLIALFQILLEYNLAQTNDPELEKMKPDACLLYLETFWDSETMKIGEEGALGFNHFFSKNKKTNQASIFSSERVSVFNDILVDIVPDENFYTDIEANIARNIDGGDKGWLAIETFRSSYQMLPLKTNQDVDDNERIVLFDDVSSFVFKLDKCVHFEL
;
A
#
# COMPACT_ATOMS: atom_id res chain seq x y z
N ILE A 1 20.49 -4.39 -1.97
CA ILE A 1 20.02 -4.74 -0.61
C ILE A 1 18.56 -5.18 -0.61
N LEU A 2 17.64 -4.43 -1.25
CA LEU A 2 16.22 -4.81 -1.40
C LEU A 2 16.00 -6.25 -1.89
N GLY A 3 16.72 -6.69 -2.93
CA GLY A 3 16.62 -8.07 -3.41
C GLY A 3 17.00 -9.16 -2.39
N LEU A 4 17.74 -8.84 -1.32
CA LEU A 4 17.99 -9.77 -0.21
C LEU A 4 16.73 -9.94 0.64
N TYR A 5 16.05 -8.84 0.97
CA TYR A 5 14.79 -8.84 1.71
C TYR A 5 13.70 -9.58 0.93
N THR A 6 13.58 -9.33 -0.37
CA THR A 6 12.68 -10.07 -1.27
C THR A 6 12.96 -11.57 -1.23
N LYS A 7 14.21 -11.98 -1.42
CA LYS A 7 14.61 -13.40 -1.35
C LYS A 7 14.30 -14.01 0.01
N ALA A 8 14.51 -13.28 1.09
CA ALA A 8 14.24 -13.75 2.45
C ALA A 8 12.73 -13.95 2.69
N LEU A 9 11.89 -13.00 2.27
CA LEU A 9 10.44 -13.11 2.38
C LEU A 9 9.88 -14.25 1.53
N LEU A 10 10.33 -14.39 0.27
CA LEU A 10 9.97 -15.50 -0.60
C LEU A 10 10.37 -16.84 0.02
N LYS A 11 11.55 -16.91 0.63
CA LYS A 11 12.00 -18.12 1.32
C LYS A 11 11.08 -18.48 2.47
N ILE A 12 10.72 -17.52 3.33
CA ILE A 12 9.76 -17.76 4.43
C ILE A 12 8.41 -18.22 3.88
N ASN A 13 7.90 -17.59 2.83
CA ASN A 13 6.61 -17.96 2.23
C ASN A 13 6.63 -19.40 1.66
N SER A 14 7.74 -19.81 1.03
CA SER A 14 7.93 -21.19 0.56
C SER A 14 7.95 -22.22 1.69
N LEU A 15 8.49 -21.85 2.85
CA LEU A 15 8.54 -22.70 4.04
C LEU A 15 7.15 -22.82 4.70
N LYS A 16 6.36 -21.74 4.69
CA LYS A 16 4.97 -21.72 5.16
C LYS A 16 4.04 -22.60 4.34
N SER A 17 4.13 -22.48 3.01
CA SER A 17 3.21 -23.14 2.07
C SER A 17 3.42 -24.66 1.95
N SER A 18 4.28 -25.28 2.78
CA SER A 18 4.65 -26.71 2.75
C SER A 18 5.23 -27.21 1.42
N ASN A 19 5.49 -26.30 0.47
CA ASN A 19 6.12 -26.58 -0.82
C ASN A 19 7.57 -27.07 -0.66
N VAL A 20 8.21 -26.76 0.46
CA VAL A 20 9.51 -27.27 0.84
C VAL A 20 9.37 -27.94 2.19
N ARG A 21 9.44 -29.28 2.23
CA ARG A 21 9.63 -30.00 3.50
C ARG A 21 11.09 -29.77 3.93
N PRO A 22 11.35 -29.03 5.02
CA PRO A 22 12.71 -28.92 5.51
C PRO A 22 13.19 -30.32 5.93
N SER A 23 14.47 -30.63 5.65
CA SER A 23 15.10 -31.89 6.06
C SER A 23 15.16 -32.04 7.59
N HIS A 24 14.99 -30.93 8.32
CA HIS A 24 14.96 -30.85 9.77
C HIS A 24 13.67 -30.17 10.22
N GLN A 25 13.10 -30.64 11.33
CA GLN A 25 11.95 -30.00 11.96
C GLN A 25 12.36 -28.59 12.40
N LEU A 26 11.62 -27.57 11.94
CA LEU A 26 11.87 -26.20 12.36
C LEU A 26 11.56 -26.08 13.86
N LEU A 27 12.49 -25.47 14.61
CA LEU A 27 12.39 -25.30 16.06
C LEU A 27 11.15 -24.49 16.48
N GLU A 28 10.73 -23.57 15.63
CA GLU A 28 9.49 -22.80 15.76
C GLU A 28 8.75 -22.77 14.42
N PRO A 29 7.41 -22.76 14.40
CA PRO A 29 6.66 -22.55 13.18
C PRO A 29 7.06 -21.18 12.60
N LEU A 30 7.68 -21.16 11.41
CA LEU A 30 7.96 -19.91 10.71
C LEU A 30 6.64 -19.28 10.27
N GLY A 31 6.08 -18.45 11.16
CA GLY A 31 4.82 -17.73 10.97
C GLY A 31 5.01 -16.32 10.42
N SER A 32 3.90 -15.58 10.37
CA SER A 32 3.86 -14.18 9.92
C SER A 32 4.73 -13.26 10.77
N GLN A 33 5.03 -13.64 12.01
CA GLN A 33 5.94 -12.93 12.90
C GLN A 33 7.34 -12.75 12.29
N ASN A 34 7.89 -13.79 11.65
CA ASN A 34 9.20 -13.67 11.00
C ASN A 34 9.14 -12.81 9.73
N GLN A 35 8.02 -12.87 8.99
CA GLN A 35 7.82 -11.98 7.84
C GLN A 35 7.74 -10.52 8.29
N LEU A 36 6.99 -10.24 9.35
CA LEU A 36 6.90 -8.91 9.99
C LEU A 36 8.26 -8.44 10.51
N ARG A 37 9.07 -9.31 11.12
CA ARG A 37 10.42 -8.96 11.55
C ARG A 37 11.32 -8.53 10.39
N ILE A 38 11.29 -9.28 9.28
CA ILE A 38 12.01 -8.90 8.07
C ILE A 38 11.46 -7.59 7.50
N TYR A 39 10.14 -7.41 7.57
CA TYR A 39 9.46 -6.17 7.17
C TYR A 39 9.94 -4.96 7.97
N SER A 40 10.02 -5.07 9.29
CA SER A 40 10.54 -4.02 10.17
C SER A 40 11.99 -3.69 9.87
N MET A 41 12.82 -4.69 9.58
CA MET A 41 14.21 -4.46 9.18
C MET A 41 14.32 -3.75 7.82
N LEU A 42 13.47 -4.12 6.85
CA LEU A 42 13.37 -3.42 5.57
C LEU A 42 12.91 -1.97 5.77
N ALA A 43 11.92 -1.75 6.63
CA ALA A 43 11.41 -0.42 6.96
C ALA A 43 12.51 0.48 7.55
N LEU A 44 13.28 -0.04 8.51
CA LEU A 44 14.43 0.69 9.07
C LEU A 44 15.51 1.00 8.01
N TYR A 45 15.73 0.09 7.07
CA TYR A 45 16.66 0.33 5.97
C TYR A 45 16.17 1.43 5.03
N LEU A 46 14.89 1.42 4.65
CA LEU A 46 14.30 2.47 3.81
C LEU A 46 14.33 3.83 4.50
N LEU A 47 14.02 3.85 5.81
CA LEU A 47 14.14 5.04 6.65
C LEU A 47 15.56 5.60 6.67
N GLY A 48 16.58 4.75 6.75
CA GLY A 48 17.98 5.17 6.76
C GLY A 48 18.56 5.54 5.39
N THR A 49 17.78 5.41 4.31
CA THR A 49 18.19 5.71 2.92
C THR A 49 17.31 6.78 2.28
N ASP A 50 16.53 7.51 3.08
CA ASP A 50 15.60 8.57 2.66
C ASP A 50 14.59 8.14 1.59
N ASN A 51 14.25 6.85 1.53
CA ASN A 51 13.23 6.31 0.62
C ASN A 51 11.86 6.30 1.32
N PHE A 52 11.36 7.48 1.70
CA PHE A 52 10.14 7.64 2.50
C PHE A 52 8.89 7.19 1.77
N GLU A 53 8.78 7.49 0.48
CA GLU A 53 7.66 7.10 -0.37
C GLU A 53 7.55 5.58 -0.42
N LYS A 54 8.67 4.89 -0.67
CA LYS A 54 8.71 3.40 -0.66
C LYS A 54 8.41 2.84 0.72
N LEU A 55 8.89 3.48 1.79
CA LEU A 55 8.60 3.08 3.16
C LEU A 55 7.11 3.18 3.47
N ILE A 56 6.47 4.29 3.09
CA ILE A 56 5.04 4.51 3.29
C ILE A 56 4.24 3.54 2.42
N ALA A 57 4.58 3.41 1.14
CA ALA A 57 3.95 2.47 0.22
C ALA A 57 4.00 1.04 0.76
N LEU A 58 5.14 0.64 1.32
CA LEU A 58 5.33 -0.65 1.96
C LEU A 58 4.32 -0.84 3.12
N PHE A 59 4.20 0.12 4.04
CA PHE A 59 3.18 -0.01 5.09
C PHE A 59 1.75 0.04 4.57
N GLN A 60 1.45 0.94 3.62
CA GLN A 60 0.13 1.06 3.00
C GLN A 60 -0.31 -0.28 2.41
N ILE A 61 0.52 -0.91 1.56
CA ILE A 61 0.14 -2.18 0.91
C ILE A 61 -0.07 -3.30 1.94
N LEU A 62 0.74 -3.35 3.01
CA LEU A 62 0.58 -4.36 4.06
C LEU A 62 -0.73 -4.18 4.81
N LEU A 63 -1.07 -2.94 5.17
CA LEU A 63 -2.29 -2.60 5.91
C LEU A 63 -3.54 -2.80 5.05
N GLU A 64 -3.51 -2.36 3.80
CA GLU A 64 -4.60 -2.56 2.84
C GLU A 64 -4.86 -4.04 2.59
N TYR A 65 -3.79 -4.82 2.39
CA TYR A 65 -3.91 -6.26 2.12
C TYR A 65 -4.32 -7.08 3.34
N ASN A 66 -4.01 -6.66 4.57
CA ASN A 66 -4.28 -7.50 5.75
C ASN A 66 -5.39 -6.99 6.65
N LEU A 67 -5.49 -5.67 6.84
CA LEU A 67 -6.40 -5.07 7.82
C LEU A 67 -7.65 -4.49 7.17
N ALA A 68 -7.52 -3.88 5.98
CA ALA A 68 -8.68 -3.31 5.29
C ALA A 68 -9.63 -4.39 4.71
N GLN A 69 -9.14 -5.60 4.44
CA GLN A 69 -9.92 -6.71 3.87
C GLN A 69 -10.97 -7.33 4.82
N THR A 70 -10.89 -7.04 6.13
CA THR A 70 -11.41 -7.90 7.22
C THR A 70 -12.92 -8.13 7.29
N ASN A 71 -13.73 -7.63 6.33
CA ASN A 71 -15.19 -7.70 6.38
C ASN A 71 -15.88 -8.26 5.13
N ASP A 72 -15.15 -8.62 4.05
CA ASP A 72 -15.78 -9.20 2.85
C ASP A 72 -15.55 -10.73 2.78
N PRO A 73 -16.61 -11.56 2.89
CA PRO A 73 -16.51 -13.02 2.84
C PRO A 73 -15.95 -13.60 1.54
N GLU A 74 -16.01 -12.85 0.44
CA GLU A 74 -15.46 -13.29 -0.85
C GLU A 74 -13.96 -13.01 -0.94
N LEU A 75 -13.49 -11.85 -0.45
CA LEU A 75 -12.05 -11.58 -0.31
C LEU A 75 -11.38 -12.61 0.58
N GLU A 76 -12.03 -13.03 1.68
CA GLU A 76 -11.48 -14.06 2.56
C GLU A 76 -11.29 -15.42 1.87
N LYS A 77 -12.19 -15.78 0.95
CA LYS A 77 -12.20 -17.07 0.24
C LYS A 77 -11.42 -17.04 -1.08
N MET A 78 -11.07 -15.85 -1.56
CA MET A 78 -10.37 -15.66 -2.83
C MET A 78 -8.96 -16.27 -2.77
N LYS A 79 -8.51 -16.85 -3.90
CA LYS A 79 -7.14 -17.33 -4.03
C LYS A 79 -6.16 -16.15 -3.94
N PRO A 80 -4.98 -16.33 -3.32
CA PRO A 80 -3.99 -15.26 -3.18
C PRO A 80 -3.65 -14.54 -4.49
N ASP A 81 -3.42 -15.29 -5.58
CA ASP A 81 -3.05 -14.71 -6.88
C ASP A 81 -4.15 -13.81 -7.45
N ALA A 82 -5.42 -14.21 -7.30
CA ALA A 82 -6.54 -13.38 -7.74
C ALA A 82 -6.68 -12.13 -6.88
N CYS A 83 -6.47 -12.23 -5.56
CA CYS A 83 -6.52 -11.08 -4.65
C CYS A 83 -5.40 -10.08 -4.97
N LEU A 84 -4.19 -10.56 -5.30
CA LEU A 84 -3.08 -9.71 -5.73
C LEU A 84 -3.39 -8.94 -7.01
N LEU A 85 -4.11 -9.52 -7.97
CA LEU A 85 -4.50 -8.81 -9.20
C LEU A 85 -5.50 -7.67 -8.93
N TYR A 86 -6.46 -7.88 -8.03
CA TYR A 86 -7.35 -6.80 -7.58
C TYR A 86 -6.58 -5.72 -6.81
N LEU A 87 -5.61 -6.14 -6.00
CA LEU A 87 -4.77 -5.23 -5.24
C LEU A 87 -3.88 -4.38 -6.15
N GLU A 88 -3.31 -4.97 -7.21
CA GLU A 88 -2.58 -4.26 -8.27
C GLU A 88 -3.48 -3.22 -8.94
N THR A 89 -4.70 -3.61 -9.33
CA THR A 89 -5.67 -2.69 -9.93
C THR A 89 -6.05 -1.55 -8.98
N PHE A 90 -6.18 -1.83 -7.69
CA PHE A 90 -6.40 -0.81 -6.66
C PHE A 90 -5.18 0.10 -6.50
N TRP A 91 -3.98 -0.47 -6.53
CA TRP A 91 -2.73 0.28 -6.33
C TRP A 91 -2.48 1.28 -7.45
N ASP A 92 -2.63 0.80 -8.69
CA ASP A 92 -2.50 1.59 -9.91
C ASP A 92 -3.71 2.50 -10.15
N SER A 93 -4.76 2.36 -9.34
CA SER A 93 -5.85 3.33 -9.33
C SER A 93 -5.46 4.58 -8.55
N GLU A 94 -6.06 5.70 -8.93
CA GLU A 94 -5.93 6.99 -8.23
C GLU A 94 -6.72 7.06 -6.91
N THR A 95 -7.30 5.92 -6.48
CA THR A 95 -8.04 5.80 -5.23
C THR A 95 -7.14 6.07 -4.04
N MET A 96 -7.68 6.80 -3.07
CA MET A 96 -6.98 7.14 -1.84
C MET A 96 -6.64 5.89 -1.01
N LYS A 97 -5.37 5.76 -0.64
CA LYS A 97 -4.82 4.64 0.13
C LYS A 97 -4.76 4.99 1.62
N ILE A 98 -4.72 4.00 2.52
CA ILE A 98 -4.60 4.23 3.97
C ILE A 98 -3.50 5.27 4.27
N GLY A 99 -3.82 6.24 5.13
CA GLY A 99 -2.93 7.36 5.45
C GLY A 99 -3.14 8.60 4.57
N GLU A 100 -3.88 8.48 3.47
CA GLU A 100 -4.32 9.61 2.65
C GLU A 100 -5.69 10.12 3.11
N GLU A 101 -5.93 11.41 2.86
CA GLU A 101 -7.20 12.05 3.23
C GLU A 101 -8.36 11.48 2.41
N GLY A 102 -9.42 11.04 3.08
CA GLY A 102 -10.59 10.43 2.43
C GLY A 102 -10.43 8.97 2.03
N ALA A 103 -9.36 8.28 2.46
CA ALA A 103 -9.16 6.87 2.16
C ALA A 103 -10.27 5.97 2.72
N LEU A 104 -10.93 5.22 1.83
CA LEU A 104 -11.93 4.20 2.17
C LEU A 104 -11.36 2.77 2.15
N GLY A 105 -10.16 2.62 1.59
CA GLY A 105 -9.38 1.38 1.57
C GLY A 105 -9.81 0.35 0.52
N PHE A 106 -8.99 -0.69 0.41
CA PHE A 106 -9.07 -1.71 -0.63
C PHE A 106 -10.41 -2.47 -0.64
N ASN A 107 -10.98 -2.75 0.52
CA ASN A 107 -12.25 -3.47 0.60
C ASN A 107 -13.43 -2.67 0.03
N HIS A 108 -13.46 -1.35 0.25
CA HIS A 108 -14.46 -0.48 -0.36
C HIS A 108 -14.32 -0.47 -1.88
N PHE A 109 -13.07 -0.34 -2.38
CA PHE A 109 -12.77 -0.41 -3.81
C PHE A 109 -13.23 -1.76 -4.42
N PHE A 110 -12.91 -2.87 -3.77
CA PHE A 110 -13.33 -4.21 -4.20
C PHE A 110 -14.86 -4.33 -4.27
N SER A 111 -15.55 -3.91 -3.22
CA SER A 111 -17.02 -3.93 -3.12
C SER A 111 -17.71 -3.08 -4.20
N LYS A 112 -17.17 -1.90 -4.51
CA LYS A 112 -17.66 -0.99 -5.57
C LYS A 112 -17.51 -1.64 -6.94
N ASN A 113 -16.35 -2.21 -7.23
CA ASN A 113 -16.04 -2.80 -8.54
C ASN A 113 -16.76 -4.13 -8.78
N LYS A 114 -17.00 -4.92 -7.73
CA LYS A 114 -17.81 -6.13 -7.80
C LYS A 114 -19.23 -5.88 -8.28
N LYS A 115 -19.86 -4.79 -7.83
CA LYS A 115 -21.22 -4.41 -8.25
C LYS A 115 -21.27 -3.90 -9.70
N THR A 116 -20.13 -3.42 -10.20
CA THR A 116 -20.04 -2.72 -11.49
C THR A 116 -19.63 -3.67 -12.62
N ASN A 117 -18.81 -4.70 -12.39
CA ASN A 117 -18.33 -5.61 -13.43
C ASN A 117 -18.08 -7.05 -12.92
N GLN A 118 -19.01 -7.98 -13.19
CA GLN A 118 -18.81 -9.42 -12.92
C GLN A 118 -18.12 -10.20 -14.08
N ALA A 119 -17.74 -9.56 -15.19
CA ALA A 119 -17.40 -10.32 -16.41
C ALA A 119 -15.97 -10.16 -16.99
N SER A 120 -15.18 -9.15 -16.64
CA SER A 120 -14.01 -8.78 -17.48
C SER A 120 -12.61 -8.87 -16.85
N ILE A 121 -12.47 -9.16 -15.55
CA ILE A 121 -11.14 -9.12 -14.89
C ILE A 121 -10.26 -10.33 -15.28
N PHE A 122 -10.83 -11.38 -15.89
CA PHE A 122 -10.10 -12.61 -16.23
C PHE A 122 -9.70 -12.78 -17.71
N SER A 123 -9.93 -11.79 -18.59
CA SER A 123 -9.39 -11.89 -19.95
C SER A 123 -7.94 -11.39 -19.99
N SER A 124 -7.04 -12.30 -20.38
CA SER A 124 -5.57 -12.19 -20.49
C SER A 124 -5.04 -11.09 -21.44
N GLU A 125 -5.83 -10.08 -21.77
CA GLU A 125 -5.40 -8.94 -22.55
C GLU A 125 -5.61 -7.68 -21.70
N ARG A 126 -4.51 -6.99 -21.38
CA ARG A 126 -4.46 -5.69 -20.70
C ARG A 126 -5.28 -4.65 -21.48
N VAL A 127 -6.61 -4.69 -21.37
CA VAL A 127 -7.53 -3.91 -22.20
C VAL A 127 -8.45 -3.07 -21.31
N SER A 128 -8.28 -1.76 -21.44
CA SER A 128 -9.27 -0.68 -21.27
C SER A 128 -10.14 -0.61 -20.01
N VAL A 129 -9.86 -1.39 -18.96
CA VAL A 129 -10.58 -1.32 -17.67
C VAL A 129 -10.32 0.01 -16.94
N PHE A 130 -9.20 0.68 -17.23
CA PHE A 130 -8.81 1.93 -16.58
C PHE A 130 -9.76 3.11 -16.87
N ASN A 131 -10.40 3.16 -18.03
CA ASN A 131 -11.17 4.36 -18.41
C ASN A 131 -12.54 4.47 -17.72
N ASP A 132 -13.18 3.33 -17.40
CA ASP A 132 -14.53 3.33 -16.81
C ASP A 132 -14.52 3.23 -15.27
N ILE A 133 -13.39 2.85 -14.66
CA ILE A 133 -13.25 2.64 -13.21
C ILE A 133 -12.71 3.88 -12.48
N LEU A 134 -11.93 4.74 -13.14
CA LEU A 134 -11.23 5.88 -12.52
C LEU A 134 -12.10 7.13 -12.34
N VAL A 135 -13.30 6.98 -11.76
CA VAL A 135 -14.04 8.12 -11.20
C VAL A 135 -14.04 7.98 -9.68
N ASP A 136 -12.90 8.28 -9.07
CA ASP A 136 -12.80 8.64 -7.66
C ASP A 136 -12.09 9.99 -7.56
N ILE A 137 -12.41 10.72 -6.51
CA ILE A 137 -12.09 12.15 -6.29
C ILE A 137 -10.58 12.35 -6.37
N VAL A 138 -10.09 12.74 -7.54
CA VAL A 138 -8.73 13.26 -7.69
C VAL A 138 -8.77 14.64 -7.03
N PRO A 139 -7.90 14.91 -6.03
CA PRO A 139 -7.75 16.26 -5.52
C PRO A 139 -7.38 17.13 -6.72
N ASP A 140 -8.13 18.21 -6.93
CA ASP A 140 -7.80 19.20 -7.96
C ASP A 140 -6.32 19.61 -7.83
N GLU A 141 -5.68 20.06 -8.93
CA GLU A 141 -4.29 20.53 -8.91
C GLU A 141 -4.06 21.58 -7.81
N ASN A 142 -5.11 22.31 -7.45
CA ASN A 142 -5.08 23.36 -6.44
C ASN A 142 -5.40 22.89 -5.01
N PHE A 143 -5.71 21.61 -4.77
CA PHE A 143 -6.18 21.13 -3.46
C PHE A 143 -5.21 21.47 -2.32
N TYR A 144 -3.93 21.16 -2.49
CA TYR A 144 -2.91 21.44 -1.48
C TYR A 144 -2.67 22.95 -1.33
N THR A 145 -2.70 23.70 -2.43
CA THR A 145 -2.54 25.17 -2.43
C THR A 145 -3.68 25.86 -1.68
N ASP A 146 -4.91 25.39 -1.85
CA ASP A 146 -6.09 25.93 -1.16
C ASP A 146 -6.03 25.67 0.35
N ILE A 147 -5.53 24.50 0.77
CA ILE A 147 -5.30 24.19 2.18
C ILE A 147 -4.20 25.09 2.76
N GLU A 148 -3.08 25.27 2.06
CA GLU A 148 -2.02 26.19 2.50
C GLU A 148 -2.54 27.63 2.64
N ALA A 149 -3.32 28.11 1.67
CA ALA A 149 -3.93 29.43 1.73
C ALA A 149 -4.94 29.55 2.89
N ASN A 150 -5.68 28.48 3.20
CA ASN A 150 -6.59 28.41 4.33
C ASN A 150 -5.83 28.50 5.67
N ILE A 151 -4.75 27.72 5.82
CA ILE A 151 -3.88 27.75 7.00
C ILE A 151 -3.29 29.15 7.19
N ALA A 152 -2.77 29.76 6.12
CA ALA A 152 -2.18 31.09 6.15
C ALA A 152 -3.19 32.19 6.56
N ARG A 153 -4.48 32.02 6.24
CA ARG A 153 -5.54 32.97 6.61
C ARG A 153 -6.06 32.80 8.03
N ASN A 154 -6.04 31.57 8.55
CA ASN A 154 -6.74 31.22 9.79
C ASN A 154 -5.83 31.04 11.01
N ILE A 155 -4.51 30.91 10.82
CA ILE A 155 -3.57 30.76 11.94
C ILE A 155 -2.82 32.07 12.18
N ASP A 156 -3.17 32.72 13.30
CA ASP A 156 -2.49 33.93 13.76
C ASP A 156 -1.10 33.65 14.33
N GLY A 157 -0.16 34.51 13.95
CA GLY A 157 1.26 34.43 14.35
C GLY A 157 2.11 33.73 13.29
N GLY A 158 2.96 34.51 12.61
CA GLY A 158 3.75 34.06 11.46
C GLY A 158 4.47 32.72 11.67
N ASP A 159 5.06 32.51 12.85
CA ASP A 159 5.77 31.28 13.18
C ASP A 159 4.84 30.06 13.30
N LYS A 160 3.63 30.25 13.86
CA LYS A 160 2.63 29.17 14.01
C LYS A 160 2.00 28.81 12.68
N GLY A 161 1.68 29.81 11.86
CA GLY A 161 1.18 29.61 10.50
C GLY A 161 2.23 28.90 9.64
N TRP A 162 3.48 29.34 9.70
CA TRP A 162 4.59 28.68 8.99
C TRP A 162 4.78 27.24 9.45
N LEU A 163 4.82 26.97 10.76
CA LEU A 163 4.97 25.61 11.29
C LEU A 163 3.81 24.70 10.85
N ALA A 164 2.58 25.21 10.80
CA ALA A 164 1.42 24.45 10.34
C ALA A 164 1.49 24.13 8.84
N ILE A 165 1.89 25.10 8.01
CA ILE A 165 2.13 24.88 6.58
C ILE A 165 3.25 23.87 6.38
N GLU A 166 4.36 23.99 7.10
CA GLU A 166 5.51 23.08 6.95
C GLU A 166 5.19 21.66 7.42
N THR A 167 4.40 21.51 8.48
CA THR A 167 3.89 20.21 8.94
C THR A 167 2.97 19.60 7.90
N PHE A 168 2.08 20.39 7.32
CA PHE A 168 1.19 19.95 6.24
C PHE A 168 1.99 19.49 5.01
N ARG A 169 2.96 20.29 4.54
CA ARG A 169 3.88 19.95 3.46
C ARG A 169 4.59 18.64 3.69
N SER A 170 5.21 18.50 4.85
CA SER A 170 5.90 17.27 5.24
C SER A 170 4.96 16.06 5.20
N SER A 171 3.70 16.23 5.62
CA SER A 171 2.75 15.12 5.67
C SER A 171 2.38 14.55 4.29
N TYR A 172 2.20 15.39 3.28
CA TYR A 172 1.81 14.92 1.95
C TYR A 172 3.02 14.69 1.02
N GLN A 173 4.15 15.38 1.23
CA GLN A 173 5.36 15.19 0.43
C GLN A 173 6.05 13.87 0.70
N MET A 174 5.83 13.25 1.87
CA MET A 174 6.35 11.91 2.14
C MET A 174 5.51 10.80 1.48
N LEU A 175 4.29 11.09 1.04
CA LEU A 175 3.43 10.10 0.39
C LEU A 175 3.96 9.78 -1.01
N PRO A 176 3.78 8.52 -1.49
CA PRO A 176 4.03 8.17 -2.87
C PRO A 176 3.30 9.11 -3.82
N LEU A 177 3.99 9.58 -4.86
CA LEU A 177 3.37 10.40 -5.88
C LEU A 177 2.48 9.56 -6.79
N LYS A 178 1.42 10.21 -7.27
CA LYS A 178 0.46 9.65 -8.22
C LYS A 178 1.03 9.70 -9.63
N THR A 179 0.73 8.69 -10.44
CA THR A 179 1.29 8.55 -11.80
C THR A 179 0.75 9.59 -12.78
N ASN A 180 -0.37 10.23 -12.45
CA ASN A 180 -1.00 11.26 -13.27
C ASN A 180 -0.43 12.69 -13.08
N GLN A 181 0.52 12.88 -12.16
CA GLN A 181 1.14 14.18 -11.92
C GLN A 181 2.34 14.35 -12.86
N ASP A 182 2.47 15.53 -13.48
CA ASP A 182 3.67 15.89 -14.24
C ASP A 182 4.74 16.33 -13.24
N VAL A 183 5.67 15.42 -12.92
CA VAL A 183 6.68 15.62 -11.88
C VAL A 183 8.08 15.42 -12.44
N ASP A 184 9.00 16.28 -12.02
CA ASP A 184 10.42 16.17 -12.36
C ASP A 184 11.11 14.95 -11.71
N ASP A 185 10.56 14.44 -10.60
CA ASP A 185 11.14 13.35 -9.81
C ASP A 185 10.26 12.08 -9.85
N ASN A 186 10.49 11.29 -10.90
CA ASN A 186 9.81 10.01 -11.10
C ASN A 186 10.16 8.95 -10.04
N GLU A 187 11.24 9.12 -9.26
CA GLU A 187 11.63 8.14 -8.23
C GLU A 187 10.67 8.12 -7.04
N ARG A 188 9.84 9.17 -6.91
CA ARG A 188 8.79 9.30 -5.89
C ARG A 188 7.50 8.56 -6.25
N ILE A 189 7.35 8.12 -7.49
CA ILE A 189 6.24 7.26 -7.92
C ILE A 189 6.58 5.82 -7.53
N VAL A 190 5.71 5.17 -6.75
CA VAL A 190 5.88 3.78 -6.32
C VAL A 190 4.85 2.91 -7.03
N LEU A 191 5.30 2.10 -7.97
CA LEU A 191 4.45 1.19 -8.74
C LEU A 191 4.13 -0.06 -7.93
N PHE A 192 3.08 -0.79 -8.32
CA PHE A 192 2.75 -2.04 -7.64
C PHE A 192 3.92 -3.04 -7.72
N ASP A 193 4.64 -3.08 -8.83
CA ASP A 193 5.82 -3.93 -9.02
C ASP A 193 6.93 -3.67 -8.00
N ASP A 194 7.05 -2.44 -7.49
CA ASP A 194 8.04 -2.09 -6.47
C ASP A 194 7.72 -2.71 -5.10
N VAL A 195 6.44 -2.98 -4.83
CA VAL A 195 5.96 -3.43 -3.51
C VAL A 195 5.36 -4.84 -3.50
N SER A 196 4.96 -5.38 -4.66
CA SER A 196 4.27 -6.67 -4.81
C SER A 196 5.02 -7.83 -4.17
N SER A 197 6.35 -7.82 -4.32
CA SER A 197 7.27 -8.81 -3.75
C SER A 197 7.31 -8.84 -2.22
N PHE A 198 6.79 -7.79 -1.57
CA PHE A 198 6.72 -7.66 -0.12
C PHE A 198 5.31 -7.91 0.42
N VAL A 199 4.32 -8.22 -0.42
CA VAL A 199 2.95 -8.50 0.02
C VAL A 199 2.83 -9.94 0.52
N PHE A 200 2.31 -10.11 1.73
CA PHE A 200 2.00 -11.42 2.30
C PHE A 200 0.79 -11.35 3.23
N LYS A 201 0.11 -12.48 3.40
CA LYS A 201 -1.06 -12.62 4.28
C LYS A 201 -0.60 -12.93 5.70
N LEU A 202 -1.10 -12.17 6.67
CA LEU A 202 -0.92 -12.41 8.08
C LEU A 202 -1.75 -13.61 8.55
N ASP A 203 -1.17 -14.41 9.42
CA ASP A 203 -1.87 -15.50 10.08
C ASP A 203 -2.86 -14.90 11.09
N LYS A 204 -4.06 -15.50 11.25
CA LYS A 204 -5.11 -14.99 12.16
C LYS A 204 -4.67 -14.92 13.64
N CYS A 205 -3.57 -15.58 14.00
CA CYS A 205 -3.06 -15.67 15.36
C CYS A 205 -1.84 -14.75 15.62
N VAL A 206 -1.62 -13.72 14.81
CA VAL A 206 -0.60 -12.71 15.14
C VAL A 206 -1.11 -11.89 16.32
N HIS A 207 -0.58 -12.20 17.50
CA HIS A 207 -0.78 -11.39 18.69
C HIS A 207 0.25 -10.26 18.71
N PHE A 208 -0.23 -9.04 18.84
CA PHE A 208 0.62 -7.89 19.15
C PHE A 208 0.74 -7.82 20.67
N GLU A 209 1.91 -8.15 21.21
CA GLU A 209 2.23 -7.80 22.59
C GLU A 209 2.52 -6.29 22.59
N LEU A 210 1.59 -5.52 23.15
CA LEU A 210 1.71 -4.07 23.39
C LEU A 210 2.39 -3.82 24.74
#